data_AF-A0A2M7TQE9-F1
#
_entry.id   AF-A0A2M7TQE9-F1
#
_cell.length_a   1.000
_cell.length_b   1.000
_cell.length_c   1.000
_cell.angle_alpha   90.00
_cell.angle_beta   90.00
_cell.angle_gamma   90.00
#
_symmetry.space_group_name_H-M   'P 1'
#
loop_
_entity.id
_entity.type
_entity.pdbx_description
1 polymer ?
#
loop_
_entity_poly.entity_id
_entity_poly.type
_entity_poly.pdbx_seq_one_letter_code
_entity_poly.pdbx_strand_id
1 'polypeptide(L)'
;MMRYEKKGDVVIDHQTGLIWQANCTGPMEWENAVIYSRNLGDGWRLPEVSELITIINHSRYFPASDFPGIGSERHWSSSSDANDFSHAWYVDFDDGYVSYSARTYSNYVRCCQSSNQNKI
;
A
#
# COMPACT_ATOMS: atom_id res chain seq x y z
N MET A 1 13.81 -15.67 10.85
CA MET A 1 12.35 -15.53 10.91
C MET A 1 11.90 -14.89 9.60
N MET A 2 10.81 -15.37 8.98
CA MET A 2 10.32 -14.79 7.71
C MET A 2 9.64 -13.45 7.98
N ARG A 3 9.96 -12.41 7.19
CA ARG A 3 9.36 -11.07 7.35
C ARG A 3 7.87 -11.07 7.02
N TYR A 4 7.49 -11.68 5.91
CA TYR A 4 6.11 -11.72 5.44
C TYR A 4 5.52 -13.12 5.58
N GLU A 5 4.28 -13.20 6.04
CA GLU A 5 3.51 -14.44 6.14
C GLU A 5 2.15 -14.26 5.45
N LYS A 6 1.97 -14.91 4.29
CA LYS A 6 0.70 -14.88 3.55
C LYS A 6 -0.30 -15.89 4.14
N LYS A 7 -1.52 -15.44 4.44
CA LYS A 7 -2.66 -16.26 4.91
C LYS A 7 -3.91 -15.92 4.11
N GLY A 8 -4.24 -16.75 3.11
CA GLY A 8 -5.36 -16.49 2.23
C GLY A 8 -5.22 -15.13 1.53
N ASP A 9 -6.17 -14.24 1.80
CA ASP A 9 -6.26 -12.90 1.20
C ASP A 9 -5.51 -11.81 1.97
N VAL A 10 -4.73 -12.17 2.99
CA VAL A 10 -3.90 -11.23 3.75
C VAL A 10 -2.42 -11.62 3.81
N VAL A 11 -1.56 -10.63 4.04
CA VAL A 11 -0.14 -10.78 4.34
C VAL A 11 0.17 -10.10 5.66
N ILE A 12 0.73 -10.86 6.60
CA ILE A 12 1.20 -10.35 7.89
C ILE A 12 2.65 -9.91 7.73
N ASP A 13 2.94 -8.63 8.01
CA ASP A 13 4.30 -8.09 8.09
C ASP A 13 4.75 -8.11 9.56
N HIS A 14 5.59 -9.10 9.90
CA HIS A 14 6.10 -9.30 11.26
C HIS A 14 7.06 -8.20 11.71
N GLN A 15 7.59 -7.38 10.78
CA GLN A 15 8.48 -6.27 11.12
C GLN A 15 7.70 -5.02 11.56
N THR A 16 6.58 -4.73 10.91
CA THR A 16 5.79 -3.51 11.17
C THR A 16 4.55 -3.77 12.03
N GLY A 17 4.11 -5.01 12.15
CA GLY A 17 2.84 -5.37 12.80
C GLY A 17 1.61 -5.02 11.97
N LEU A 18 1.80 -4.72 10.67
CA LEU A 18 0.72 -4.44 9.74
C LEU A 18 0.20 -5.72 9.09
N ILE A 19 -1.10 -5.73 8.82
CA ILE A 19 -1.76 -6.72 7.98
C ILE A 19 -2.15 -6.02 6.68
N TRP A 20 -1.73 -6.60 5.57
CA TRP A 20 -1.92 -6.06 4.22
C TRP A 20 -2.87 -6.95 3.43
N GLN A 21 -3.61 -6.38 2.48
CA GLN A 21 -4.27 -7.17 1.45
C GLN A 21 -3.22 -7.95 0.64
N ALA A 22 -3.48 -9.23 0.35
CA ALA A 22 -2.59 -10.05 -0.45
C ALA A 22 -2.61 -9.70 -1.94
N ASN A 23 -3.74 -9.17 -2.44
CA ASN A 23 -3.90 -8.68 -3.80
C ASN A 23 -4.19 -7.19 -3.79
N CYS A 24 -3.66 -6.44 -4.77
CA CYS A 24 -4.05 -5.06 -4.99
C CYS A 24 -5.35 -4.97 -5.79
N THR A 25 -5.98 -3.79 -5.76
CA THR A 25 -7.18 -3.44 -6.54
C THR A 25 -6.92 -2.15 -7.32
N GLY A 26 -7.55 -2.00 -8.49
CA GLY A 26 -7.45 -0.80 -9.32
C GLY A 26 -6.94 -1.10 -10.75
N PRO A 27 -6.41 -0.09 -11.46
CA PRO A 27 -6.09 1.26 -10.96
C PRO A 27 -7.34 2.15 -10.79
N MET A 28 -7.27 3.15 -9.90
CA MET A 28 -8.35 4.13 -9.66
C MET A 28 -7.83 5.48 -9.20
N GLU A 29 -8.64 6.53 -9.37
CA GLU A 29 -8.38 7.88 -8.84
C GLU A 29 -8.27 7.86 -7.31
N TRP A 30 -7.55 8.83 -6.75
CA TRP A 30 -7.20 8.83 -5.33
C TRP A 30 -8.42 8.92 -4.40
N GLU A 31 -9.40 9.78 -4.71
CA GLU A 31 -10.64 9.86 -3.95
C GLU A 31 -11.40 8.52 -3.94
N ASN A 32 -11.41 7.82 -5.07
CA ASN A 32 -11.99 6.49 -5.18
C ASN A 32 -11.21 5.45 -4.37
N ALA A 33 -9.87 5.56 -4.32
CA ALA A 33 -9.03 4.71 -3.48
C ALA A 33 -9.32 4.89 -1.99
N VAL A 34 -9.50 6.13 -1.54
CA VAL A 34 -9.87 6.43 -0.14
C VAL A 34 -11.25 5.88 0.18
N ILE A 35 -12.24 6.07 -0.71
CA ILE A 35 -13.60 5.55 -0.54
C ILE A 35 -13.61 4.02 -0.52
N TYR A 36 -12.94 3.39 -1.49
CA TYR A 36 -12.79 1.94 -1.57
C TYR A 36 -12.23 1.38 -0.26
N SER A 37 -11.12 1.93 0.22
CA SER A 37 -10.43 1.44 1.42
C SER A 37 -11.33 1.53 2.66
N ARG A 38 -12.10 2.61 2.81
CA ARG A 38 -13.05 2.79 3.92
C ARG A 38 -14.23 1.83 3.84
N ASN A 39 -14.72 1.54 2.64
CA ASN A 39 -15.86 0.66 2.41
C ASN A 39 -15.54 -0.83 2.67
N LEU A 40 -14.26 -1.21 2.71
CA LEU A 40 -13.86 -2.56 3.14
C LEU A 40 -14.21 -2.83 4.60
N GLY A 41 -14.36 -1.79 5.44
CA GLY A 41 -14.64 -1.95 6.86
C GLY A 41 -13.47 -2.58 7.63
N ASP A 42 -13.76 -3.10 8.83
CA ASP A 42 -12.82 -3.92 9.63
C ASP A 42 -11.44 -3.32 9.92
N GLY A 43 -11.30 -1.99 9.87
CA GLY A 43 -10.03 -1.30 10.11
C GLY A 43 -9.11 -1.22 8.89
N TRP A 44 -9.55 -1.71 7.73
CA TRP A 44 -8.86 -1.48 6.46
C TRP A 44 -8.81 0.01 6.12
N ARG A 45 -7.63 0.43 5.67
CA ARG A 45 -7.39 1.79 5.20
C ARG A 45 -6.35 1.80 4.10
N LEU A 46 -6.33 2.90 3.36
CA LEU A 46 -5.21 3.22 2.49
C LEU A 46 -3.95 3.42 3.37
N PRO A 47 -2.79 2.88 2.99
CA PRO A 47 -1.56 3.00 3.78
C PRO A 47 -1.01 4.42 3.70
N GLU A 48 -0.32 4.85 4.76
CA GLU A 48 0.52 6.06 4.68
C GLU A 48 1.75 5.78 3.79
N VAL A 49 2.33 6.81 3.18
CA VAL A 49 3.51 6.65 2.30
C VAL A 49 4.68 6.02 3.06
N SER A 50 4.83 6.35 4.34
CA SER A 50 5.85 5.78 5.22
C SER A 50 5.69 4.27 5.42
N GLU A 51 4.47 3.75 5.40
CA GLU A 51 4.19 2.32 5.50
C GLU A 51 4.50 1.60 4.19
N LEU A 52 4.13 2.18 3.04
CA LEU A 52 4.50 1.66 1.72
C LEU A 52 6.02 1.64 1.52
N ILE A 53 6.74 2.64 2.01
CA ILE A 53 8.21 2.65 1.94
C ILE A 53 8.81 1.44 2.64
N THR A 54 8.21 0.96 3.74
CA THR A 54 8.76 -0.20 4.45
C THR A 54 8.79 -1.46 3.58
N ILE A 55 7.89 -1.59 2.61
CA ILE A 55 7.79 -2.77 1.75
C ILE A 55 8.63 -2.65 0.46
N ILE A 56 9.39 -1.57 0.28
CA ILE A 56 10.35 -1.43 -0.82
C ILE A 56 11.62 -2.26 -0.52
N ASN A 57 12.17 -2.88 -1.57
CA ASN A 57 13.51 -3.45 -1.57
C ASN A 57 14.32 -2.85 -2.74
N HIS A 58 15.18 -1.87 -2.42
CA HIS A 58 16.05 -1.19 -3.39
C HIS A 58 17.17 -2.06 -4.00
N SER A 59 17.35 -3.30 -3.54
CA SER A 59 18.24 -4.26 -4.22
C SER A 59 17.55 -5.02 -5.36
N ARG A 60 16.25 -4.77 -5.57
CA ARG A 60 15.43 -5.40 -6.60
C ARG A 60 14.86 -4.35 -7.54
N TYR A 61 14.46 -4.83 -8.71
CA TYR A 61 13.78 -4.08 -9.75
C TYR A 61 12.77 -5.02 -10.41
N PHE A 62 11.59 -4.52 -10.79
CA PHE A 62 10.53 -5.27 -11.46
C PHE A 62 10.11 -6.59 -10.76
N PRO A 63 9.50 -6.56 -9.55
CA PRO A 63 9.28 -5.41 -8.70
C PRO A 63 10.42 -5.17 -7.70
N ALA A 64 10.58 -3.92 -7.28
CA ALA A 64 11.46 -3.47 -6.20
C ALA A 64 10.91 -3.83 -4.81
N SER A 65 10.59 -5.10 -4.57
CA SER A 65 10.04 -5.58 -3.30
C SER A 65 10.13 -7.12 -3.18
N ASP A 66 10.18 -7.61 -1.94
CA ASP A 66 9.99 -9.03 -1.61
C ASP A 66 8.56 -9.34 -1.13
N PHE A 67 7.67 -8.34 -1.13
CA PHE A 67 6.30 -8.48 -0.61
C PHE A 67 5.50 -9.48 -1.47
N PRO A 68 4.86 -10.50 -0.87
CA PRO A 68 4.10 -11.50 -1.62
C PRO A 68 2.96 -10.90 -2.44
N GLY A 69 2.96 -11.14 -3.75
CA GLY A 69 1.88 -10.70 -4.65
C GLY A 69 1.92 -9.21 -4.99
N ILE A 70 3.05 -8.54 -4.79
CA ILE A 70 3.29 -7.21 -5.33
C ILE A 70 3.77 -7.30 -6.77
N GLY A 71 3.22 -6.46 -7.65
CA GLY A 71 3.71 -6.26 -9.01
C GLY A 71 4.54 -4.98 -9.09
N SER A 72 4.90 -4.59 -10.31
CA SER A 72 5.70 -3.38 -10.61
C SER A 72 4.82 -2.14 -10.81
N GLU A 73 3.65 -2.07 -10.17
CA GLU A 73 2.70 -0.98 -10.35
C GLU A 73 2.84 0.10 -9.27
N ARG A 74 2.38 1.31 -9.60
CA ARG A 74 2.25 2.40 -8.63
C ARG A 74 1.11 2.16 -7.67
N HIS A 75 1.35 2.44 -6.40
CA HIS A 75 0.35 2.30 -5.34
C HIS A 75 0.13 3.63 -4.63
N TRP A 76 -1.14 4.03 -4.52
CA TRP A 76 -1.55 5.21 -3.77
C TRP A 76 -1.30 5.06 -2.27
N SER A 77 -0.95 6.17 -1.62
CA SER A 77 -0.98 6.33 -0.17
C SER A 77 -2.08 7.28 0.28
N SER A 78 -2.47 7.25 1.55
CA SER A 78 -3.36 8.25 2.19
C SER A 78 -2.70 9.59 2.45
N SER A 79 -1.37 9.66 2.36
CA SER A 79 -0.64 10.89 2.64
C SER A 79 -0.95 11.93 1.55
N SER A 80 -1.59 13.03 1.93
CA SER A 80 -1.77 14.20 1.07
C SER A 80 -0.46 14.97 0.94
N ASP A 81 -0.20 15.59 -0.20
CA ASP A 81 0.86 16.60 -0.28
C ASP A 81 0.47 17.80 0.61
N ALA A 82 1.36 18.18 1.52
CA ALA A 82 1.13 19.27 2.47
C ALA A 82 1.05 20.66 1.79
N ASN A 83 1.54 20.78 0.55
CA ASN A 83 1.60 22.04 -0.19
C ASN A 83 0.59 22.12 -1.34
N ASP A 84 0.01 20.99 -1.77
CA ASP A 84 -0.93 20.92 -2.88
C ASP A 84 -2.00 19.85 -2.67
N PHE A 85 -3.22 20.28 -2.35
CA PHE A 85 -4.36 19.40 -2.15
C PHE A 85 -4.83 18.68 -3.43
N SER A 86 -4.30 19.03 -4.62
CA SER A 86 -4.60 18.34 -5.88
C SER A 86 -3.70 17.12 -6.13
N HIS A 87 -2.69 16.89 -5.29
CA HIS A 87 -1.75 15.77 -5.39
C HIS A 87 -1.84 14.83 -4.19
N ALA A 88 -1.39 13.59 -4.39
CA ALA A 88 -1.23 12.59 -3.35
C ALA A 88 0.06 11.79 -3.59
N TRP A 89 0.63 11.24 -2.53
CA TRP A 89 1.83 10.43 -2.60
C TRP A 89 1.53 9.01 -3.12
N TYR A 90 2.44 8.47 -3.91
CA TYR A 90 2.46 7.09 -4.37
C TYR A 90 3.86 6.49 -4.24
N VAL A 91 3.92 5.15 -4.26
CA VAL A 91 5.17 4.39 -4.41
C VAL A 91 5.08 3.59 -5.71
N ASP A 92 6.08 3.75 -6.59
CA ASP A 92 6.26 2.94 -7.78
C ASP A 92 7.09 1.69 -7.44
N PHE A 93 6.50 0.50 -7.56
CA PHE A 93 7.21 -0.74 -7.27
C PHE A 93 8.00 -1.26 -8.47
N ASP A 94 8.08 -0.54 -9.59
CA ASP A 94 9.06 -0.86 -10.64
C ASP A 94 10.50 -0.77 -10.09
N ASP A 95 10.84 0.36 -9.47
CA ASP A 95 12.17 0.69 -8.94
C ASP A 95 12.19 1.14 -7.47
N GLY A 96 11.03 1.25 -6.83
CA GLY A 96 10.90 1.77 -5.47
C GLY A 96 10.90 3.29 -5.41
N TYR A 97 10.57 3.97 -6.52
CA TYR A 97 10.48 5.43 -6.57
C TYR A 97 9.30 5.95 -5.75
N VAL A 98 9.53 7.02 -4.98
CA VAL A 98 8.53 7.63 -4.11
C VAL A 98 8.31 9.06 -4.58
N SER A 99 7.08 9.39 -4.94
CA SER A 99 6.73 10.71 -5.47
C SER A 99 5.25 10.98 -5.24
N TYR A 100 4.76 12.11 -5.72
CA TYR A 100 3.35 12.45 -5.76
C TYR A 100 2.88 12.65 -7.20
N SER A 101 1.59 12.47 -7.43
CA SER A 101 0.92 12.76 -8.71
C SER A 101 -0.48 13.31 -8.47
N ALA A 102 -1.06 13.92 -9.51
CA ALA A 102 -2.42 14.46 -9.44
C ALA A 102 -3.41 13.36 -9.02
N ARG A 103 -4.35 13.71 -8.15
CA ARG A 103 -5.34 12.77 -7.60
C ARG A 103 -6.29 12.19 -8.65
N THR A 104 -6.39 12.86 -9.79
CA THR A 104 -7.12 12.41 -10.98
C THR A 104 -6.40 11.33 -11.79
N TYR A 105 -5.15 10.99 -11.46
CA TYR A 105 -4.47 9.85 -12.06
C TYR A 105 -4.89 8.55 -11.40
N SER A 106 -4.80 7.45 -12.15
CA SER A 106 -5.20 6.13 -11.66
C SER A 106 -3.98 5.33 -11.25
N ASN A 107 -3.89 4.97 -9.96
CA ASN A 107 -2.88 4.06 -9.42
C ASN A 107 -3.58 2.91 -8.66
N TYR A 108 -2.82 1.86 -8.34
CA TYR A 108 -3.32 0.70 -7.61
C TYR A 108 -3.44 0.98 -6.11
N VAL A 109 -4.22 0.15 -5.44
CA VAL A 109 -4.53 0.24 -4.02
C VAL A 109 -4.24 -1.09 -3.36
N ARG A 110 -3.49 -1.05 -2.27
CA ARG A 110 -3.29 -2.19 -1.37
C ARG A 110 -3.53 -1.70 0.06
N CYS A 111 -4.68 -2.04 0.61
CA CYS A 111 -5.05 -1.57 1.93
C CYS A 111 -4.23 -2.29 3.01
N CYS A 112 -4.02 -1.60 4.12
CA CYS A 112 -3.44 -2.16 5.33
C CYS A 112 -4.35 -1.89 6.53
N GLN A 113 -4.12 -2.64 7.60
CA GLN A 113 -4.70 -2.41 8.92
C GLN A 113 -3.67 -2.76 10.00
N SER A 114 -3.85 -2.25 11.19
CA SER A 114 -3.04 -2.67 12.34
C SER A 114 -3.40 -4.10 12.74
N SER A 115 -2.42 -4.90 13.17
CA SER A 115 -2.72 -6.21 13.76
C SER A 115 -3.60 -6.04 15.00
N ASN A 116 -4.81 -6.60 14.97
CA ASN A 116 -5.65 -6.66 16.16
C ASN A 116 -5.03 -7.65 17.15
N GLN A 117 -4.45 -7.17 18.25
CA GLN A 117 -3.92 -8.02 19.34
C GLN A 117 -5.01 -8.85 20.05
N ASN A 118 -6.29 -8.72 19.65
CA ASN A 118 -7.45 -9.34 20.29
C ASN A 118 -8.17 -10.39 19.42
N LYS A 119 -7.52 -10.97 18.40
CA LYS A 119 -8.11 -12.05 17.58
C LYS A 119 -7.16 -13.24 17.39
N ILE A 120 -6.49 -13.66 18.46
CA ILE A 120 -5.84 -14.98 18.57
C ILE A 120 -6.35 -15.64 19.84
#